data_AF-A0A7V0UJ10-F1
#
_entry.id   AF-A0A7V0UJ10-F1
#
_cell.length_a   1.000
_cell.length_b   1.000
_cell.length_c   1.000
_cell.angle_alpha   90.00
_cell.angle_beta   90.00
_cell.angle_gamma   90.00
#
_symmetry.space_group_name_H-M   'P 1'
#
loop_
_entity.id
_entity.type
_entity.pdbx_description
1 polymer ?
#
loop_
_entity_poly.entity_id
_entity_poly.type
_entity_poly.pdbx_seq_one_letter_code
_entity_poly.pdbx_strand_id
1 'polypeptide(L)'
;MFQRRVSRRASARGRWAFWGGLAAGGAALMSAIPKLKRKVMKVTNILRKDHRLIGGMVMTLERTPKVNGMIRRSLFNQIRHQLMAHSQAEEEIFYPAVRSLNFGRVEEYVTDAYREHQNMKDLLQQISNIDPMTSEFDGKVADLRRTIQHHVEEEEGKVLPLAERHMTVEQLEDLGMKFHNRKAELRQQTAA
;
A
#
# COMPACT_ATOMS: atom_id res chain seq x y z
N MET A 1 -29.73 50.76 37.80
CA MET A 1 -28.94 49.66 38.41
C MET A 1 -28.06 49.04 37.33
N PHE A 2 -26.84 48.67 37.68
CA PHE A 2 -25.66 48.50 36.83
C PHE A 2 -25.63 47.22 35.97
N GLN A 3 -25.01 47.37 34.78
CA GLN A 3 -24.24 46.42 33.94
C GLN A 3 -24.71 44.97 33.70
N ARG A 4 -24.70 44.54 32.41
CA ARG A 4 -23.62 43.70 31.83
C ARG A 4 -23.85 43.34 30.35
N ARG A 5 -22.73 43.43 29.58
CA ARG A 5 -22.24 42.54 28.48
C ARG A 5 -23.09 42.36 27.20
N VAL A 6 -22.58 42.07 26.00
CA VAL A 6 -21.26 41.93 25.33
C VAL A 6 -21.56 41.73 23.82
N SER A 7 -20.56 42.11 23.00
CA SER A 7 -20.18 41.63 21.65
C SER A 7 -20.96 41.97 20.36
N ARG A 8 -20.19 42.66 19.50
CA ARG A 8 -19.81 42.37 18.10
C ARG A 8 -20.92 42.07 17.08
N ARG A 9 -20.96 42.93 16.05
CA ARG A 9 -20.68 42.58 14.64
C ARG A 9 -20.53 43.87 13.83
N ALA A 10 -19.40 44.02 13.14
CA ALA A 10 -19.26 45.00 12.06
C ALA A 10 -19.13 44.22 10.75
N SER A 11 -20.05 44.48 9.83
CA SER A 11 -20.09 43.92 8.49
C SER A 11 -19.47 44.88 7.48
N ALA A 12 -18.93 44.27 6.43
CA ALA A 12 -18.89 44.68 5.03
C ALA A 12 -18.42 46.10 4.66
N ARG A 13 -17.38 46.14 3.82
CA ARG A 13 -17.14 47.00 2.63
C ARG A 13 -15.63 46.85 2.28
N GLY A 14 -15.16 46.83 1.05
CA GLY A 14 -15.79 47.08 -0.24
C GLY A 14 -14.82 46.70 -1.37
N ARG A 15 -15.37 46.59 -2.57
CA ARG A 15 -14.70 46.36 -3.84
C ARG A 15 -13.89 47.59 -4.24
N TRP A 16 -12.69 47.40 -4.77
CA TRP A 16 -11.97 48.40 -5.56
C TRP A 16 -11.39 47.76 -6.81
N ALA A 17 -11.81 48.28 -7.96
CA ALA A 17 -11.20 48.07 -9.26
C ALA A 17 -10.43 49.34 -9.60
N PHE A 18 -9.20 49.22 -10.11
CA PHE A 18 -8.54 50.24 -10.93
C PHE A 18 -7.47 49.57 -11.79
N TRP A 19 -7.53 49.83 -13.10
CA TRP A 19 -6.49 49.55 -14.08
C TRP A 19 -5.83 50.87 -14.49
N GLY A 20 -4.51 50.88 -14.67
CA GLY A 20 -3.80 51.94 -15.38
C GLY A 20 -2.29 51.99 -15.13
N GLY A 21 -1.49 51.80 -16.19
CA GLY A 21 -0.21 52.50 -16.38
C GLY A 21 1.10 51.72 -16.14
N LEU A 22 1.92 51.65 -17.20
CA LEU A 22 3.28 51.07 -17.31
C LEU A 22 4.36 51.86 -16.55
N ALA A 23 5.33 51.18 -15.93
CA ALA A 23 6.71 51.68 -15.78
C ALA A 23 7.71 50.51 -15.61
N ALA A 24 8.83 50.62 -16.32
CA ALA A 24 9.92 49.66 -16.38
C ALA A 24 10.80 49.64 -15.12
N GLY A 25 11.45 48.50 -14.87
CA GLY A 25 12.63 48.38 -14.00
C GLY A 25 12.39 47.61 -12.70
N GLY A 26 12.93 46.41 -12.60
CA GLY A 26 12.93 45.65 -11.34
C GLY A 26 13.42 44.22 -11.52
N ALA A 27 14.62 43.96 -11.03
CA ALA A 27 15.32 42.69 -10.97
C ALA A 27 14.45 41.48 -10.57
N ALA A 28 14.76 40.35 -11.21
CA ALA A 28 14.64 38.97 -10.71
C ALA A 28 13.74 38.75 -9.47
N LEU A 29 12.53 38.24 -9.70
CA LEU A 29 12.00 37.19 -8.84
C LEU A 29 11.98 35.90 -9.65
N MET A 30 13.13 35.23 -9.66
CA MET A 30 13.16 33.78 -9.79
C MET A 30 12.16 33.24 -8.77
N SER A 31 11.05 32.71 -9.27
CA SER A 31 10.09 31.96 -8.48
C SER A 31 10.80 30.71 -7.96
N ALA A 32 11.52 30.85 -6.86
CA ALA A 32 11.92 29.74 -6.01
C ALA A 32 10.64 29.27 -5.31
N ILE A 33 9.77 28.60 -6.07
CA ILE A 33 8.77 27.71 -5.49
C ILE A 33 9.61 26.60 -4.86
N PRO A 34 9.67 26.47 -3.52
CA PRO A 34 10.32 25.32 -2.93
C PRO A 34 9.64 24.09 -3.52
N LYS A 35 10.41 23.23 -4.19
CA LYS A 35 9.92 21.92 -4.63
C LYS A 35 9.38 21.24 -3.37
N LEU A 36 8.07 21.21 -3.19
CA LEU A 36 7.41 20.40 -2.19
C LEU A 36 7.88 18.97 -2.48
N LYS A 37 8.88 18.50 -1.72
CA LYS A 37 9.30 17.10 -1.74
C LYS A 37 8.04 16.32 -1.36
N ARG A 38 7.37 15.75 -2.36
CA ARG A 38 6.28 14.80 -2.15
C ARG A 38 6.86 13.77 -1.19
N LYS A 39 6.25 13.58 -0.02
CA LYS A 39 6.73 12.63 0.98
C LYS A 39 6.57 11.22 0.38
N VAL A 40 7.61 10.77 -0.31
CA VAL A 40 7.70 9.41 -0.87
C VAL A 40 7.75 8.47 0.32
N MET A 41 6.95 7.41 0.29
CA MET A 41 6.97 6.42 1.36
C MET A 41 8.05 5.38 1.05
N LYS A 42 8.86 5.04 2.05
CA LYS A 42 9.75 3.88 2.01
C LYS A 42 8.99 2.62 1.61
N VAL A 43 9.60 1.75 0.79
CA VAL A 43 9.02 0.47 0.37
C VAL A 43 8.53 -0.35 1.57
N THR A 44 9.30 -0.43 2.66
CA THR A 44 8.92 -1.17 3.86
C THR A 44 7.65 -0.63 4.53
N ASN A 45 7.34 0.66 4.41
CA ASN A 45 6.07 1.21 4.89
C ASN A 45 4.89 0.88 3.96
N ILE A 46 5.15 0.71 2.66
CA ILE A 46 4.13 0.29 1.68
C ILE A 46 3.78 -1.18 1.92
N LEU A 47 4.79 -2.06 2.05
CA LEU A 47 4.61 -3.49 2.32
C LEU A 47 3.79 -3.74 3.59
N ARG A 48 4.19 -3.15 4.73
CA ARG A 48 3.41 -3.24 5.98
C ARG A 48 1.98 -2.72 5.86
N LYS A 49 1.72 -1.74 4.98
CA LYS A 49 0.34 -1.26 4.73
C LYS A 49 -0.45 -2.27 3.91
N ASP A 50 0.17 -2.88 2.91
CA ASP A 50 -0.45 -3.93 2.12
C ASP A 50 -0.78 -5.16 2.97
N HIS A 51 0.15 -5.60 3.83
CA HIS A 51 -0.07 -6.73 4.75
C HIS A 51 -1.29 -6.51 5.64
N ARG A 52 -1.39 -5.32 6.27
CA ARG A 52 -2.54 -4.96 7.10
C ARG A 52 -3.85 -4.93 6.31
N LEU A 53 -3.81 -4.41 5.08
CA LEU A 53 -4.98 -4.36 4.21
C LEU A 53 -5.46 -5.77 3.85
N ILE A 54 -4.55 -6.60 3.33
CA ILE A 54 -4.85 -7.97 2.89
C ILE A 54 -5.32 -8.82 4.07
N GLY A 55 -4.63 -8.77 5.21
CA GLY A 55 -5.04 -9.47 6.43
C GLY A 55 -6.44 -9.05 6.91
N GLY A 56 -6.74 -7.74 6.86
CA GLY A 56 -8.08 -7.21 7.16
C GLY A 56 -9.16 -7.73 6.22
N MET A 57 -8.87 -7.82 4.91
CA MET A 57 -9.79 -8.36 3.92
C MET A 57 -10.04 -9.85 4.13
N VAL A 58 -9.00 -10.64 4.44
CA VAL A 58 -9.12 -12.08 4.74
C VAL A 58 -9.98 -12.30 5.99
N MET A 59 -9.75 -11.56 7.07
CA MET A 59 -10.60 -11.63 8.27
C MET A 59 -12.06 -11.26 7.97
N THR A 60 -12.28 -10.27 7.08
CA THR A 60 -13.62 -9.88 6.66
C THR A 60 -14.30 -10.99 5.87
N LEU A 61 -13.58 -11.67 4.98
CA LEU A 61 -14.07 -12.83 4.24
C LEU A 61 -14.47 -13.97 5.18
N GLU A 62 -13.59 -14.36 6.12
CA GLU A 62 -13.86 -15.43 7.09
C GLU A 62 -15.10 -15.15 7.96
N ARG A 63 -15.31 -13.87 8.34
CA ARG A 63 -16.47 -13.45 9.15
C ARG A 63 -17.76 -13.27 8.35
N THR A 64 -17.68 -13.26 7.03
CA THR A 64 -18.87 -13.09 6.18
C THR A 64 -19.67 -14.40 6.17
N PRO A 65 -20.97 -14.39 6.55
CA PRO A 65 -21.78 -15.61 6.60
C PRO A 65 -21.79 -16.39 5.28
N LYS A 66 -21.75 -17.73 5.35
CA LYS A 66 -21.76 -18.63 4.17
C LYS A 66 -22.90 -18.35 3.20
N VAL A 67 -24.08 -18.02 3.73
CA VAL A 67 -25.27 -17.67 2.94
C VAL A 67 -25.03 -16.50 1.97
N ASN A 68 -24.02 -15.66 2.23
CA ASN A 68 -23.67 -14.51 1.40
C ASN A 68 -22.61 -14.88 0.34
N GLY A 69 -22.85 -15.94 -0.43
CA GLY A 69 -21.90 -16.48 -1.41
C GLY A 69 -21.36 -15.44 -2.41
N MET A 70 -22.22 -14.55 -2.93
CA MET A 70 -21.81 -13.48 -3.85
C MET A 70 -20.84 -12.48 -3.20
N ILE A 71 -21.10 -12.07 -1.95
CA ILE A 71 -20.23 -11.14 -1.21
C ILE A 71 -18.88 -11.81 -0.93
N ARG A 72 -18.91 -13.07 -0.48
CA ARG A 72 -17.71 -13.88 -0.23
C ARG A 72 -16.85 -14.04 -1.48
N ARG A 73 -17.47 -14.32 -2.64
CA ARG A 73 -16.76 -14.38 -3.93
C ARG A 73 -16.15 -13.03 -4.30
N SER A 74 -16.88 -11.93 -4.11
CA SER A 74 -16.36 -10.58 -4.40
C SER A 74 -15.16 -10.24 -3.52
N LEU A 75 -15.24 -10.48 -2.21
CA LEU A 75 -14.13 -10.28 -1.27
C LEU A 75 -12.93 -11.14 -1.64
N PHE A 76 -13.15 -12.43 -1.95
CA PHE A 76 -12.09 -13.33 -2.39
C PHE A 76 -11.39 -12.81 -3.66
N ASN A 77 -12.14 -12.37 -4.67
CA ASN A 77 -11.55 -11.84 -5.89
C ASN A 77 -10.73 -10.56 -5.61
N GLN A 78 -11.19 -9.70 -4.70
CA GLN A 78 -10.42 -8.53 -4.30
C GLN A 78 -9.13 -8.92 -3.57
N ILE A 79 -9.17 -9.91 -2.65
CA ILE A 79 -7.98 -10.46 -1.99
C ILE A 79 -7.00 -11.01 -3.02
N ARG A 80 -7.50 -11.83 -3.96
CA ARG A 80 -6.70 -12.40 -5.04
C ARG A 80 -5.95 -11.32 -5.82
N HIS A 81 -6.66 -10.27 -6.27
CA HIS A 81 -6.04 -9.19 -7.04
C HIS A 81 -4.99 -8.42 -6.22
N GLN A 82 -5.29 -8.09 -4.95
CA GLN A 82 -4.32 -7.38 -4.10
C GLN A 82 -3.09 -8.24 -3.83
N LEU A 83 -3.29 -9.52 -3.47
CA LEU A 83 -2.20 -10.42 -3.12
C LEU A 83 -1.31 -10.73 -4.33
N MET A 84 -1.88 -10.99 -5.51
CA MET A 84 -1.10 -11.22 -6.73
C MET A 84 -0.25 -10.00 -7.12
N ALA A 85 -0.84 -8.80 -7.10
CA ALA A 85 -0.12 -7.58 -7.46
C ALA A 85 0.97 -7.23 -6.43
N HIS A 86 0.70 -7.48 -5.15
CA HIS A 86 1.67 -7.30 -4.06
C HIS A 86 2.84 -8.27 -4.20
N SER A 87 2.56 -9.59 -4.25
CA SER A 87 3.59 -10.62 -4.32
C SER A 87 4.47 -10.46 -5.57
N GLN A 88 3.86 -10.16 -6.72
CA GLN A 88 4.62 -9.98 -7.95
C GLN A 88 5.48 -8.70 -7.94
N ALA A 89 5.01 -7.61 -7.33
CA ALA A 89 5.82 -6.42 -7.16
C ALA A 89 7.01 -6.65 -6.21
N GLU A 90 6.86 -7.50 -5.20
CA GLU A 90 7.97 -7.88 -4.32
C GLU A 90 9.01 -8.71 -5.07
N GLU A 91 8.55 -9.72 -5.81
CA GLU A 91 9.39 -10.61 -6.62
C GLU A 91 10.20 -9.87 -7.69
N GLU A 92 9.62 -8.83 -8.29
CA GLU A 92 10.24 -8.07 -9.38
C GLU A 92 11.07 -6.87 -8.91
N ILE A 93 10.71 -6.24 -7.79
CA ILE A 93 11.34 -4.99 -7.32
C ILE A 93 12.06 -5.15 -5.99
N PHE A 94 11.38 -5.68 -4.97
CA PHE A 94 11.89 -5.66 -3.60
C PHE A 94 12.94 -6.74 -3.37
N TYR A 95 12.64 -8.00 -3.67
CA TYR A 95 13.54 -9.13 -3.44
C TYR A 95 14.87 -9.06 -4.19
N PRO A 96 14.93 -8.62 -5.47
CA PRO A 96 16.21 -8.39 -6.13
C PRO A 96 17.07 -7.35 -5.40
N ALA A 97 16.45 -6.27 -4.92
CA ALA A 97 17.16 -5.22 -4.20
C ALA A 97 17.67 -5.70 -2.83
N VAL A 98 16.87 -6.49 -2.10
CA VAL A 98 17.28 -7.07 -0.81
C VAL A 98 18.40 -8.11 -1.03
N ARG A 99 18.26 -9.03 -1.99
CA ARG A 99 19.32 -10.01 -2.34
C ARG A 99 20.65 -9.34 -2.66
N SER A 100 20.61 -8.20 -3.35
CA SER A 100 21.82 -7.43 -3.71
C SER A 100 22.59 -6.90 -2.51
N LEU A 101 22.02 -6.89 -1.30
CA LEU A 101 22.73 -6.56 -0.07
C LEU A 101 23.80 -7.62 0.29
N ASN A 102 23.65 -8.86 -0.20
CA ASN A 102 24.56 -9.99 -0.01
C ASN A 102 25.08 -10.13 1.44
N PHE A 103 24.15 -10.09 2.40
CA PHE A 103 24.47 -10.08 3.83
C PHE A 103 23.65 -11.11 4.62
N GLY A 104 24.30 -11.78 5.58
CA GLY A 104 23.65 -12.73 6.47
C GLY A 104 22.91 -13.85 5.74
N ARG A 105 21.67 -14.14 6.18
CA ARG A 105 20.80 -15.19 5.63
C ARG A 105 19.77 -14.65 4.61
N VAL A 106 20.05 -13.50 3.99
CA VAL A 106 19.12 -12.85 3.05
C VAL A 106 18.67 -13.79 1.93
N GLU A 107 19.60 -14.57 1.36
CA GLU A 107 19.27 -15.47 0.25
C GLU A 107 18.28 -16.56 0.67
N GLU A 108 18.42 -17.09 1.88
CA GLU A 108 17.50 -18.08 2.44
C GLU A 108 16.11 -17.47 2.67
N TYR A 109 16.04 -16.33 3.36
CA TYR A 109 14.76 -15.67 3.65
C TYR A 109 14.00 -15.29 2.37
N VAL A 110 14.69 -14.77 1.36
CA VAL A 110 14.07 -14.43 0.09
C VAL A 110 13.63 -15.69 -0.65
N THR A 111 14.42 -16.77 -0.64
CA THR A 111 14.04 -18.05 -1.26
C THR A 111 12.78 -18.64 -0.62
N ASP A 112 12.68 -18.59 0.71
CA ASP A 112 11.48 -19.00 1.43
C ASP A 112 10.26 -18.14 1.06
N ALA A 113 10.42 -16.82 0.96
CA ALA A 113 9.35 -15.92 0.55
C ALA A 113 8.82 -16.26 -0.87
N TYR A 114 9.70 -16.58 -1.84
CA TYR A 114 9.26 -17.05 -3.16
C TYR A 114 8.44 -18.34 -3.09
N ARG A 115 8.84 -19.29 -2.24
CA ARG A 115 8.12 -20.56 -2.03
C ARG A 115 6.74 -20.32 -1.41
N GLU A 116 6.66 -19.42 -0.44
CA GLU A 116 5.40 -19.01 0.18
C GLU A 116 4.47 -18.32 -0.81
N HIS A 117 5.00 -17.41 -1.64
CA HIS A 117 4.23 -16.76 -2.71
C HIS A 117 3.65 -17.77 -3.69
N GLN A 118 4.43 -18.77 -4.09
CA GLN A 118 3.93 -19.83 -4.96
C GLN A 118 2.80 -20.61 -4.29
N ASN A 119 2.95 -20.98 -3.02
CA ASN A 119 1.89 -21.65 -2.26
C ASN A 119 0.61 -20.78 -2.16
N MET A 120 0.75 -19.47 -1.94
CA MET A 120 -0.39 -18.55 -1.96
C MET A 120 -1.08 -18.51 -3.33
N LYS A 121 -0.32 -18.44 -4.43
CA LYS A 121 -0.86 -18.47 -5.81
C LYS A 121 -1.63 -19.76 -6.08
N ASP A 122 -1.10 -20.89 -5.63
CA ASP A 122 -1.74 -22.20 -5.79
C ASP A 122 -3.05 -22.29 -4.97
N LEU A 123 -3.04 -21.79 -3.73
CA LEU A 123 -4.25 -21.73 -2.90
C LEU A 123 -5.31 -20.81 -3.51
N LEU A 124 -4.93 -19.64 -4.03
CA LEU A 124 -5.85 -18.75 -4.74
C LEU A 124 -6.49 -19.44 -5.95
N GLN A 125 -5.71 -20.22 -6.71
CA GLN A 125 -6.23 -20.96 -7.85
C GLN A 125 -7.17 -22.11 -7.45
N GLN A 126 -6.93 -22.75 -6.30
CA GLN A 126 -7.85 -23.76 -5.76
C GLN A 126 -9.16 -23.11 -5.29
N ILE A 127 -9.08 -22.04 -4.50
CA ILE A 127 -10.26 -21.35 -3.93
C ILE A 127 -11.16 -20.74 -5.03
N SER A 128 -10.60 -20.35 -6.17
CA SER A 128 -11.41 -19.81 -7.27
C SER A 128 -12.46 -20.78 -7.79
N ASN A 129 -12.23 -22.09 -7.63
CA ASN A 129 -13.06 -23.15 -8.18
C ASN A 129 -14.02 -23.78 -7.14
N ILE A 130 -13.98 -23.32 -5.89
CA ILE A 130 -14.79 -23.86 -4.79
C ILE A 130 -15.99 -22.95 -4.54
N ASP A 131 -17.18 -23.53 -4.33
CA ASP A 131 -18.37 -22.77 -3.98
C ASP A 131 -18.17 -22.02 -2.64
N PRO A 132 -18.31 -20.68 -2.62
CA PRO A 132 -18.08 -19.85 -1.43
C PRO A 132 -19.03 -20.16 -0.26
N MET A 133 -20.11 -20.90 -0.49
CA MET A 133 -21.09 -21.27 0.54
C MET A 133 -20.71 -22.56 1.29
N THR A 134 -19.64 -23.25 0.88
CA THR A 134 -19.24 -24.55 1.42
C THR A 134 -18.21 -24.45 2.55
N SER A 135 -18.12 -25.51 3.37
CA SER A 135 -17.05 -25.65 4.39
C SER A 135 -15.67 -25.91 3.77
N GLU A 136 -15.60 -26.45 2.56
CA GLU A 136 -14.35 -26.61 1.83
C GLU A 136 -13.70 -25.25 1.53
N PHE A 137 -14.52 -24.26 1.13
CA PHE A 137 -14.07 -22.89 0.91
C PHE A 137 -13.48 -22.28 2.19
N ASP A 138 -14.12 -22.47 3.34
CA ASP A 138 -13.58 -22.00 4.62
C ASP A 138 -12.23 -22.62 4.94
N GLY A 139 -12.10 -23.94 4.74
CA GLY A 139 -10.85 -24.65 4.99
C GLY A 139 -9.70 -24.08 4.16
N LYS A 140 -9.93 -23.87 2.86
CA LYS A 140 -8.92 -23.31 1.97
C LYS A 140 -8.62 -21.83 2.23
N VAL A 141 -9.62 -21.02 2.62
CA VAL A 141 -9.39 -19.64 3.07
C VAL A 141 -8.57 -19.61 4.36
N ALA A 142 -8.81 -20.52 5.30
CA ALA A 142 -8.02 -20.63 6.53
C ALA A 142 -6.57 -21.05 6.25
N ASP A 143 -6.34 -21.94 5.28
CA ASP A 143 -5.01 -22.30 4.82
C ASP A 143 -4.29 -21.11 4.17
N LEU A 144 -4.98 -20.37 3.29
CA LEU A 144 -4.45 -19.13 2.71
C LEU A 144 -4.08 -18.11 3.79
N ARG A 145 -4.94 -17.91 4.79
CA ARG A 145 -4.67 -17.02 5.92
C ARG A 145 -3.41 -17.43 6.67
N ARG A 146 -3.23 -18.72 6.96
CA ARG A 146 -2.05 -19.23 7.66
C ARG A 146 -0.77 -18.98 6.87
N THR A 147 -0.80 -19.22 5.55
CA THR A 147 0.34 -18.94 4.67
C THR A 147 0.67 -17.45 4.62
N ILE A 148 -0.33 -16.57 4.48
CA ILE A 148 -0.14 -15.11 4.52
C ILE A 148 0.45 -14.68 5.87
N GLN A 149 -0.08 -15.20 6.98
CA GLN A 149 0.38 -14.82 8.31
C GLN A 149 1.84 -15.22 8.53
N HIS A 150 2.21 -16.45 8.17
CA HIS A 150 3.59 -16.90 8.30
C HIS A 150 4.55 -16.04 7.46
N HIS A 151 4.17 -15.78 6.21
CA HIS A 151 4.93 -14.92 5.32
C HIS A 151 5.14 -13.51 5.89
N VAL A 152 4.07 -12.86 6.37
CA VAL A 152 4.14 -11.52 6.96
C VAL A 152 5.01 -11.50 8.21
N GLU A 153 4.92 -12.52 9.07
CA GLU A 153 5.75 -12.65 10.27
C GLU A 153 7.25 -12.76 9.91
N GLU A 154 7.59 -13.58 8.92
CA GLU A 154 8.95 -13.76 8.42
C GLU A 154 9.47 -12.49 7.73
N GLU A 155 8.68 -11.88 6.85
CA GLU A 155 9.10 -10.71 6.10
C GLU A 155 9.24 -9.47 7.00
N GLU A 156 8.23 -9.14 7.80
CA GLU A 156 8.28 -7.97 8.70
C GLU A 156 9.28 -8.16 9.85
N GLY A 157 9.51 -9.40 10.29
CA GLY A 157 10.42 -9.72 11.38
C GLY A 157 11.89 -9.85 10.97
N LYS A 158 12.16 -10.27 9.73
CA LYS A 158 13.53 -10.58 9.28
C LYS A 158 13.95 -9.77 8.06
N VAL A 159 13.15 -9.76 6.99
CA VAL A 159 13.52 -9.18 5.70
C VAL A 159 13.44 -7.64 5.70
N LEU A 160 12.32 -7.05 6.11
CA LEU A 160 12.16 -5.59 6.15
C LEU A 160 13.19 -4.91 7.07
N PRO A 161 13.48 -5.42 8.28
CA PRO A 161 14.52 -4.85 9.14
C PRO A 161 15.93 -4.94 8.53
N LEU A 162 16.23 -5.96 7.73
CA LEU A 162 17.50 -6.03 7.00
C LEU A 162 17.59 -4.91 5.95
N ALA A 163 16.53 -4.72 5.15
CA ALA A 163 16.48 -3.60 4.21
C ALA A 163 16.63 -2.25 4.93
N GLU A 164 15.94 -2.06 6.06
CA GLU A 164 15.99 -0.81 6.84
C GLU A 164 17.35 -0.54 7.49
N ARG A 165 18.12 -1.58 7.83
CA ARG A 165 19.48 -1.44 8.38
C ARG A 165 20.54 -1.16 7.33
N HIS A 166 20.38 -1.72 6.12
CA HIS A 166 21.44 -1.73 5.12
C HIS A 166 21.18 -0.83 3.91
N MET A 167 19.99 -0.24 3.79
CA MET A 167 19.65 0.74 2.76
C MET A 167 19.44 2.13 3.35
N THR A 168 19.84 3.16 2.62
CA THR A 168 19.56 4.56 3.00
C THR A 168 18.07 4.87 2.85
N VAL A 169 17.63 5.95 3.50
CA VAL A 169 16.24 6.44 3.35
C VAL A 169 15.90 6.70 1.88
N GLU A 170 16.83 7.28 1.12
CA GLU A 170 16.63 7.59 -0.30
C GLU A 170 16.49 6.32 -1.15
N GLN A 171 17.30 5.29 -0.90
CA GLN A 171 17.17 3.99 -1.57
C GLN A 171 15.81 3.33 -1.28
N LEU A 172 15.36 3.37 -0.02
CA LEU A 172 14.07 2.81 0.38
C LEU A 172 12.89 3.60 -0.22
N GLU A 173 13.01 4.92 -0.35
CA GLU A 173 12.00 5.77 -1.01
C GLU A 173 11.96 5.54 -2.52
N ASP A 174 13.11 5.41 -3.19
CA ASP A 174 13.18 5.08 -4.62
C ASP A 174 12.57 3.71 -4.92
N LEU A 175 12.92 2.68 -4.13
CA LEU A 175 12.27 1.37 -4.19
C LEU A 175 10.77 1.48 -3.95
N GLY A 176 10.35 2.33 -3.00
CA GLY A 176 8.93 2.53 -2.70
C GLY A 176 8.16 3.11 -3.89
N MET A 177 8.76 4.03 -4.63
CA MET A 177 8.18 4.57 -5.86
C MET A 177 8.08 3.51 -6.96
N LYS A 178 9.17 2.76 -7.21
CA LYS A 178 9.19 1.67 -8.20
C LYS A 178 8.15 0.60 -7.89
N PHE A 179 8.11 0.15 -6.64
CA PHE A 179 7.15 -0.82 -6.14
C PHE A 179 5.71 -0.35 -6.32
N HIS A 180 5.41 0.91 -5.92
CA HIS A 180 4.07 1.47 -6.04
C HIS A 180 3.60 1.53 -7.50
N ASN A 181 4.45 2.02 -8.40
CA ASN A 181 4.14 2.11 -9.82
C ASN A 181 3.91 0.72 -10.41
N ARG A 182 4.80 -0.23 -10.11
CA ARG A 182 4.68 -1.59 -10.64
C ARG A 182 3.40 -2.27 -10.17
N LYS A 183 3.05 -2.15 -8.89
CA LYS A 183 1.79 -2.67 -8.36
C LYS A 183 0.57 -2.02 -9.02
N ALA A 184 0.64 -0.72 -9.33
CA ALA A 184 -0.44 -0.03 -10.03
C ALA A 184 -0.65 -0.58 -11.46
N GLU A 185 0.43 -0.84 -12.20
CA GLU A 185 0.39 -1.48 -13.51
C GLU A 185 -0.20 -2.90 -13.44
N LEU A 186 0.28 -3.72 -12.50
CA LEU A 186 -0.19 -5.10 -12.30
C LEU A 186 -1.69 -5.18 -12.01
N ARG A 187 -2.19 -4.24 -11.21
CA ARG A 187 -3.63 -4.14 -10.90
C ARG A 187 -4.49 -3.74 -12.10
N GLN A 188 -3.93 -3.03 -13.07
CA GLN A 188 -4.64 -2.70 -14.31
C GLN A 188 -4.68 -3.91 -15.25
N GLN A 189 -3.61 -4.71 -15.29
CA GLN A 189 -3.52 -5.91 -16.13
C GLN A 189 -4.45 -7.04 -15.67
N THR A 190 -4.69 -7.16 -14.36
CA THR A 190 -5.63 -8.16 -13.81
C THR A 190 -7.09 -7.71 -13.84
N ALA A 191 -7.37 -6.44 -14.16
CA ALA A 191 -8.72 -5.91 -14.31
C ALA A 191 -9.25 -5.94 -15.76
N ALA A 192 -8.39 -6.27 -16.72
CA ALA A 192 -8.70 -6.44 -18.14
C ALA A 192 -8.94 -7.92 -18.49
#